data_AF-L0NB07-F1
#
_entry.id   AF-L0NB07-F1
#
_cell.length_a   1.000
_cell.length_b   1.000
_cell.length_c   1.000
_cell.angle_alpha   90.00
_cell.angle_beta   90.00
_cell.angle_gamma   90.00
#
_symmetry.space_group_name_H-M   'P 1'
#
loop_
_entity.id
_entity.type
_entity.pdbx_description
1 polymer ?
#
loop_
_entity_poly.entity_id
_entity_poly.type
_entity_poly.pdbx_seq_one_letter_code
_entity_poly.pdbx_strand_id
1 'polypeptide(L)'
;MGDPTIIDVEIALTRTGTKKAATQQQDRLDAAVIRNTKTGPEVVFCEAKHFTNIALRANGDGLPTVIGQIKDYERALTRYANALKEGYVEVASALVRINAMKKLVRGGDAPAVHQAIRQIAGNGTRPVIDTKLHLLIFGFAKAQRDNPREKSTLKSWKSSLAGGFAPSATDAPVCGNPGNRSDFFAESRNL
;
A
#
# COMPACT_ATOMS: atom_id res chain seq x y z
N MET A 1 5.34 14.26 10.87
CA MET A 1 3.92 14.30 10.51
C MET A 1 3.59 13.01 9.76
N GLY A 2 2.41 12.42 9.99
CA GLY A 2 1.95 11.25 9.23
C GLY A 2 1.51 11.64 7.82
N ASP A 3 1.62 10.70 6.87
CA ASP A 3 1.19 10.91 5.49
C ASP A 3 -0.35 10.96 5.42
N PRO A 4 -0.95 12.07 4.96
CA PRO A 4 -2.41 12.21 4.91
C PRO A 4 -3.09 11.30 3.87
N THR A 5 -2.32 10.64 3.01
CA THR A 5 -2.83 9.68 2.02
C THR A 5 -3.04 8.29 2.61
N ILE A 6 -2.47 7.97 3.78
CA ILE A 6 -2.73 6.68 4.43
C ILE A 6 -4.14 6.71 5.03
N ILE A 7 -4.97 5.75 4.60
CA ILE A 7 -6.37 5.63 5.02
C ILE A 7 -6.56 4.52 6.07
N ASP A 8 -5.70 3.50 6.06
CA ASP A 8 -5.77 2.37 6.98
C ASP A 8 -4.38 1.71 7.15
N VAL A 9 -4.14 1.10 8.31
CA VAL A 9 -2.87 0.45 8.69
C VAL A 9 -3.16 -0.87 9.41
N GLU A 10 -2.32 -1.88 9.20
CA GLU A 10 -2.50 -3.24 9.74
C GLU A 10 -3.86 -3.87 9.39
N ILE A 11 -4.13 -4.01 8.10
CA ILE A 11 -5.42 -4.47 7.59
C ILE A 11 -5.48 -5.99 7.62
N ALA A 12 -6.37 -6.54 8.44
CA ALA A 12 -6.49 -7.97 8.59
C ALA A 12 -7.45 -8.56 7.54
N LEU A 13 -6.96 -9.49 6.71
CA LEU A 13 -7.79 -10.16 5.71
C LEU A 13 -8.31 -11.49 6.27
N THR A 14 -9.64 -11.61 6.43
CA THR A 14 -10.25 -12.85 6.88
C THR A 14 -10.38 -13.85 5.74
N ARG A 15 -9.78 -15.04 5.91
CA ARG A 15 -9.92 -16.14 4.96
C ARG A 15 -11.17 -16.95 5.30
N THR A 16 -12.09 -17.10 4.35
CA THR A 16 -13.25 -18.00 4.52
C THR A 16 -12.91 -19.41 4.01
N GLY A 17 -12.64 -20.34 4.95
CA GLY A 17 -12.44 -21.81 4.78
C GLY A 17 -10.97 -22.27 4.81
N THR A 18 -10.50 -23.24 5.60
CA THR A 18 -11.05 -24.50 6.15
C THR A 18 -10.80 -24.63 7.67
N LYS A 19 -11.48 -25.57 8.35
CA LYS A 19 -11.46 -25.85 9.81
C LYS A 19 -10.07 -26.26 10.41
N LYS A 20 -9.03 -25.46 10.18
CA LYS A 20 -7.71 -25.55 10.85
C LYS A 20 -7.21 -24.18 11.35
N ALA A 21 -8.12 -23.25 11.59
CA ALA A 21 -7.82 -21.83 11.79
C ALA A 21 -7.79 -21.39 13.27
N ALA A 22 -7.21 -22.17 14.18
CA ALA A 22 -7.04 -21.76 15.58
C ALA A 22 -5.62 -21.23 15.88
N THR A 23 -4.65 -21.45 15.00
CA THR A 23 -3.23 -21.07 15.23
C THR A 23 -2.56 -20.39 14.04
N GLN A 24 -3.23 -20.22 12.90
CA GLN A 24 -2.69 -19.43 11.80
C GLN A 24 -2.91 -17.94 12.10
N GLN A 25 -1.80 -17.24 12.35
CA GLN A 25 -1.70 -15.80 12.41
C GLN A 25 -2.49 -15.21 11.23
N GLN A 26 -3.51 -14.40 11.54
CA GLN A 26 -4.35 -13.77 10.53
C GLN A 26 -3.46 -12.97 9.57
N ASP A 27 -3.61 -13.21 8.27
CA ASP A 27 -2.79 -12.51 7.28
C ASP A 27 -3.14 -11.00 7.30
N ARG A 28 -2.11 -10.15 7.33
CA ARG A 28 -2.25 -8.69 7.43
C ARG A 28 -1.53 -8.00 6.28
N LEU A 29 -2.15 -6.96 5.74
CA LEU A 29 -1.52 -5.97 4.87
C LEU A 29 -1.05 -4.80 5.73
N ASP A 30 0.09 -4.22 5.39
CA ASP A 30 0.70 -3.19 6.23
C ASP A 30 -0.03 -1.85 6.13
N ALA A 31 -0.44 -1.43 4.93
CA ALA A 31 -1.13 -0.17 4.74
C ALA A 31 -2.09 -0.15 3.54
N ALA A 32 -3.09 0.72 3.62
CA ALA A 32 -3.86 1.20 2.48
C ALA A 32 -3.65 2.70 2.31
N VAL A 33 -3.43 3.11 1.06
CA VAL A 33 -3.18 4.48 0.65
C VAL A 33 -4.26 4.90 -0.33
N ILE A 34 -4.77 6.13 -0.17
CA ILE A 34 -5.72 6.72 -1.10
C ILE A 34 -5.04 7.65 -2.08
N ARG A 35 -5.40 7.54 -3.36
CA ARG A 35 -4.96 8.47 -4.41
C ARG A 35 -6.15 8.94 -5.25
N ASN A 36 -6.01 10.11 -5.85
CA ASN A 36 -6.93 10.59 -6.86
C ASN A 36 -6.45 10.14 -8.24
N THR A 37 -7.36 9.56 -9.02
CA THR A 37 -7.13 9.21 -10.42
C THR A 37 -8.10 9.96 -11.32
N LYS A 38 -7.91 9.89 -12.64
CA LYS A 38 -8.85 10.45 -13.62
C LYS A 38 -10.27 9.85 -13.47
N THR A 39 -10.38 8.63 -12.96
CA THR A 39 -11.63 7.91 -12.78
C THR A 39 -12.21 8.05 -11.37
N GLY A 40 -11.56 8.82 -10.49
CA GLY A 40 -11.99 9.04 -9.11
C GLY A 40 -11.00 8.52 -8.07
N PRO A 41 -11.40 8.50 -6.78
CA PRO A 41 -10.57 7.98 -5.70
C PRO A 41 -10.25 6.50 -5.89
N GLU A 42 -9.01 6.12 -5.62
CA GLU A 42 -8.53 4.74 -5.67
C GLU A 42 -7.80 4.40 -4.37
N VAL A 43 -8.08 3.22 -3.83
CA VAL A 43 -7.39 2.65 -2.67
C VAL A 43 -6.36 1.65 -3.15
N VAL A 44 -5.12 1.85 -2.73
CA VAL A 44 -3.94 1.06 -3.08
C VAL A 44 -3.40 0.38 -1.83
N PHE A 45 -3.11 -0.90 -1.91
CA PHE A 45 -2.58 -1.66 -0.78
C PHE A 45 -1.07 -1.84 -0.91
N CYS A 46 -0.39 -1.69 0.21
CA CYS A 46 1.06 -1.76 0.29
C CYS A 46 1.50 -2.83 1.30
N GLU A 47 2.53 -3.59 0.93
CA GLU A 47 3.30 -4.44 1.83
C GLU A 47 4.68 -3.82 2.00
N ALA A 48 5.13 -3.69 3.24
CA ALA A 48 6.40 -3.11 3.63
C ALA A 48 7.37 -4.22 4.07
N LYS A 49 8.54 -4.32 3.42
CA LYS A 49 9.61 -5.23 3.86
C LYS A 49 10.92 -4.48 4.04
N HIS A 50 11.62 -4.78 5.11
CA HIS A 50 13.03 -4.37 5.24
C HIS A 50 13.89 -5.21 4.28
N PHE A 51 14.94 -4.64 3.68
CA PHE A 51 15.80 -5.33 2.72
C PHE A 51 16.48 -6.60 3.28
N THR A 52 16.74 -6.63 4.58
CA THR A 52 17.31 -7.80 5.26
C THR A 52 16.30 -8.93 5.48
N ASN A 53 15.03 -8.72 5.12
CA ASN A 53 14.00 -9.73 5.29
C ASN A 53 14.31 -10.96 4.41
N ILE A 54 14.36 -12.12 5.05
CA ILE A 54 14.69 -13.39 4.40
C ILE A 54 13.67 -13.80 3.33
N ALA A 55 12.41 -13.36 3.44
CA ALA A 55 11.37 -13.66 2.45
C ALA A 55 11.60 -12.97 1.10
N LEU A 56 12.44 -11.93 1.08
CA LEU A 56 12.92 -11.29 -0.15
C LEU A 56 14.00 -12.15 -0.84
N ARG A 57 14.64 -13.10 -0.14
CA ARG A 57 15.72 -13.90 -0.70
C ARG A 57 15.14 -15.11 -1.44
N ALA A 58 15.64 -15.35 -2.65
CA ALA A 58 15.43 -16.59 -3.37
C ALA A 58 16.23 -17.70 -2.68
N ASN A 59 15.61 -18.87 -2.49
CA ASN A 59 16.31 -20.08 -2.06
C ASN A 59 16.68 -20.88 -3.32
N GLY A 60 17.97 -20.87 -3.69
CA GLY A 60 18.45 -21.49 -4.93
C GLY A 60 17.85 -20.83 -6.19
N ASP A 61 17.37 -21.65 -7.13
CA ASP A 61 16.74 -21.20 -8.38
C ASP A 61 15.25 -20.82 -8.23
N GLY A 62 14.70 -20.91 -7.01
CA GLY A 62 13.30 -20.61 -6.73
C GLY A 62 12.97 -19.12 -6.65
N LEU A 63 11.70 -18.77 -6.83
CA LEU A 63 11.21 -17.41 -6.54
C LEU A 63 11.23 -17.15 -5.02
N PRO A 64 11.48 -15.91 -4.58
CA PRO A 64 11.36 -15.55 -3.17
C PRO A 64 9.95 -15.79 -2.63
N THR A 65 9.85 -16.16 -1.36
CA THR A 65 8.57 -16.51 -0.73
C THR A 65 7.59 -15.33 -0.67
N VAL A 66 8.10 -14.09 -0.63
CA VAL A 66 7.26 -12.88 -0.70
C VAL A 66 6.38 -12.83 -1.96
N ILE A 67 6.83 -13.44 -3.07
CA ILE A 67 6.05 -13.45 -4.32
C ILE A 67 4.79 -14.31 -4.17
N GLY A 68 4.89 -15.45 -3.48
CA GLY A 68 3.73 -16.29 -3.15
C GLY A 68 2.75 -15.53 -2.26
N GLN A 69 3.25 -14.87 -1.23
CA GLN A 69 2.45 -14.05 -0.32
C GLN A 69 1.71 -12.93 -1.06
N ILE A 70 2.41 -12.18 -1.92
CA ILE A 70 1.80 -11.12 -2.74
C ILE A 70 0.68 -11.67 -3.61
N LYS A 71 0.90 -12.80 -4.30
CA LYS A 71 -0.14 -13.42 -5.13
C LYS A 71 -1.35 -13.86 -4.33
N ASP A 72 -1.16 -14.32 -3.09
CA ASP A 72 -2.24 -14.73 -2.21
C ASP A 72 -3.09 -13.53 -1.79
N TYR A 73 -2.43 -12.42 -1.47
CA TYR A 73 -3.09 -11.15 -1.18
C TYR A 73 -3.83 -10.57 -2.38
N GLU A 74 -3.24 -10.55 -3.57
CA GLU A 74 -3.93 -10.08 -4.78
C GLU A 74 -5.22 -10.89 -5.06
N ARG A 75 -5.19 -12.20 -4.81
CA ARG A 75 -6.40 -13.04 -4.92
C ARG A 75 -7.44 -12.68 -3.88
N ALA A 76 -7.03 -12.42 -2.64
CA ALA A 76 -7.92 -12.00 -1.58
C ALA A 76 -8.54 -10.62 -1.87
N LEU A 77 -7.73 -9.64 -2.30
CA LEU A 77 -8.18 -8.30 -2.69
C LEU A 77 -9.17 -8.38 -3.86
N THR A 78 -8.89 -9.22 -4.85
CA THR A 78 -9.81 -9.45 -5.98
C THR A 78 -11.13 -10.02 -5.49
N ARG A 79 -11.08 -11.05 -4.63
CA ARG A 79 -12.28 -11.72 -4.09
C ARG A 79 -13.15 -10.78 -3.28
N TYR A 80 -12.54 -9.91 -2.48
CA TYR A 80 -13.24 -9.03 -1.56
C TYR A 80 -13.41 -7.59 -2.07
N ALA A 81 -13.05 -7.31 -3.33
CA ALA A 81 -13.03 -5.95 -3.87
C ALA A 81 -14.34 -5.19 -3.63
N ASN A 82 -15.51 -5.80 -3.84
CA ASN A 82 -16.80 -5.12 -3.62
C ASN A 82 -17.06 -4.83 -2.14
N ALA A 83 -16.73 -5.76 -1.23
CA ALA A 83 -16.87 -5.53 0.20
C ALA A 83 -15.91 -4.43 0.68
N LEU A 84 -14.68 -4.41 0.16
CA LEU A 84 -13.70 -3.36 0.43
C LEU A 84 -14.20 -1.99 -0.05
N LYS A 85 -14.86 -1.90 -1.20
CA LYS A 85 -15.46 -0.65 -1.69
C LYS A 85 -16.44 -0.06 -0.67
N GLU A 86 -17.40 -0.86 -0.20
CA GLU A 86 -18.37 -0.38 0.81
C GLU A 86 -17.67 -0.02 2.12
N GLY A 87 -16.77 -0.90 2.60
CA GLY A 87 -16.03 -0.67 3.84
C GLY A 87 -15.23 0.64 3.82
N TYR A 88 -14.58 0.96 2.70
CA TYR A 88 -13.84 2.23 2.59
C TYR A 88 -14.74 3.47 2.49
N VAL A 89 -16.02 3.34 2.11
CA VAL A 89 -17.00 4.44 2.26
C VAL A 89 -17.26 4.70 3.74
N GLU A 90 -17.44 3.65 4.53
CA GLU A 90 -17.66 3.76 5.98
C GLU A 90 -16.43 4.33 6.70
N VAL A 91 -15.23 3.82 6.37
CA VAL A 91 -13.96 4.33 6.91
C VAL A 91 -13.78 5.80 6.58
N ALA A 92 -14.00 6.22 5.32
CA ALA A 92 -13.86 7.62 4.93
C ALA A 92 -14.84 8.53 5.69
N SER A 93 -16.09 8.07 5.86
CA SER A 93 -17.12 8.78 6.62
C SER A 93 -16.73 8.94 8.08
N ALA A 94 -16.21 7.87 8.71
CA ALA A 94 -15.73 7.90 10.08
C ALA A 94 -14.54 8.87 10.25
N LEU A 95 -13.56 8.86 9.34
CA LEU A 95 -12.40 9.75 9.38
C LEU A 95 -12.80 11.22 9.27
N VAL A 96 -13.74 11.57 8.38
CA VAL A 96 -14.28 12.94 8.28
C VAL A 96 -14.97 13.35 9.57
N ARG A 97 -15.79 12.48 10.16
CA ARG A 97 -16.47 12.74 11.44
C ARG A 97 -15.48 12.94 12.59
N ILE A 98 -14.47 12.08 12.70
CA ILE A 98 -13.41 12.20 13.70
C ILE A 98 -12.66 13.53 13.54
N ASN A 99 -12.36 13.94 12.31
CA ASN A 99 -11.70 15.21 12.07
C ASN A 99 -12.56 16.41 12.46
N ALA A 100 -13.87 16.37 12.19
CA ALA A 100 -14.80 17.40 12.64
C ALA A 100 -14.80 17.52 14.17
N MET A 101 -14.84 16.39 14.89
CA MET A 101 -14.74 16.39 16.35
C MET A 101 -13.40 16.96 16.84
N LYS A 102 -12.27 16.60 16.19
CA LYS A 102 -10.95 17.17 16.52
C LYS A 102 -10.92 18.68 16.36
N LYS A 103 -11.51 19.23 15.28
CA LYS A 103 -11.62 20.67 15.07
C LYS A 103 -12.42 21.35 16.19
N LEU A 104 -13.53 20.76 16.61
CA LEU A 104 -14.34 21.31 17.71
C LEU A 104 -13.55 21.38 19.02
N VAL A 105 -12.82 20.31 19.37
CA VAL A 105 -12.04 20.25 20.63
C VAL A 105 -10.81 21.17 20.60
N ARG A 106 -10.22 21.40 19.43
CA ARG A 106 -8.98 22.18 19.25
C ARG A 106 -9.19 23.61 18.76
N GLY A 107 -10.42 24.14 18.82
CA GLY A 107 -10.70 25.51 18.36
C GLY A 107 -10.39 25.74 16.88
N GLY A 108 -10.53 24.70 16.04
CA GLY A 108 -10.27 24.74 14.61
C GLY A 108 -8.90 24.22 14.18
N ASP A 109 -7.96 24.02 15.11
CA ASP A 109 -6.61 23.53 14.81
C ASP A 109 -6.55 21.99 14.72
N ALA A 110 -6.97 21.46 13.57
CA ALA A 110 -6.75 20.07 13.23
C ALA A 110 -6.33 19.93 11.75
N PRO A 111 -5.38 19.02 11.43
CA PRO A 111 -4.97 18.76 10.06
C PRO A 111 -6.17 18.45 9.16
N ALA A 112 -6.15 18.99 7.94
CA ALA A 112 -7.20 18.71 6.98
C ALA A 112 -7.16 17.23 6.54
N VAL A 113 -8.33 16.58 6.53
CA VAL A 113 -8.49 15.26 5.90
C VAL A 113 -8.22 15.37 4.41
N HIS A 114 -7.52 14.40 3.83
CA HIS A 114 -7.18 14.36 2.41
C HIS A 114 -8.40 14.50 1.50
N GLN A 115 -8.26 15.18 0.37
CA GLN A 115 -9.38 15.50 -0.53
C GLN A 115 -10.12 14.25 -1.02
N ALA A 116 -9.39 13.19 -1.37
CA ALA A 116 -9.98 11.93 -1.84
C ALA A 116 -10.90 11.28 -0.78
N ILE A 117 -10.49 11.31 0.49
CA ILE A 117 -11.29 10.80 1.61
C ILE A 117 -12.58 11.62 1.74
N ARG A 118 -12.48 12.95 1.63
CA ARG A 118 -13.66 13.84 1.64
C ARG A 118 -14.60 13.55 0.47
N GLN A 119 -14.08 13.24 -0.72
CA GLN A 119 -14.89 12.90 -1.89
C GLN A 119 -15.66 11.59 -1.69
N ILE A 120 -15.00 10.54 -1.17
CA ILE A 120 -15.66 9.27 -0.86
C ILE A 120 -16.79 9.50 0.17
N ALA A 121 -16.48 10.20 1.27
CA ALA A 121 -17.44 10.44 2.35
C ALA A 121 -18.62 11.33 1.94
N GLY A 122 -18.37 12.37 1.14
CA GLY A 122 -19.38 13.38 0.80
C GLY A 122 -20.40 12.93 -0.25
N ASN A 123 -19.95 12.17 -1.25
CA ASN A 123 -20.78 11.81 -2.39
C ASN A 123 -21.21 10.34 -2.38
N GLY A 124 -20.73 9.55 -1.41
CA GLY A 124 -20.88 8.10 -1.41
C GLY A 124 -20.19 7.41 -2.59
N THR A 125 -19.31 8.13 -3.32
CA THR A 125 -18.58 7.57 -4.46
C THR A 125 -17.68 6.45 -3.96
N ARG A 126 -18.00 5.23 -4.37
CA ARG A 126 -17.20 4.05 -4.04
C ARG A 126 -15.82 4.18 -4.68
N PRO A 127 -14.72 4.00 -3.91
CA PRO A 127 -13.39 4.06 -4.50
C PRO A 127 -13.17 2.89 -5.47
N VAL A 128 -12.23 3.06 -6.39
CA VAL A 128 -11.63 1.93 -7.10
C VAL A 128 -10.70 1.20 -6.12
N ILE A 129 -10.72 -0.13 -6.15
CA ILE A 129 -9.82 -0.96 -5.34
C ILE A 129 -8.73 -1.46 -6.28
N ASP A 130 -7.49 -1.01 -6.07
CA ASP A 130 -6.34 -1.59 -6.74
C ASP A 130 -6.11 -2.98 -6.14
N THR A 131 -6.36 -4.01 -6.95
CA THR A 131 -6.20 -5.41 -6.53
C THR A 131 -4.75 -5.87 -6.65
N LYS A 132 -3.87 -5.01 -7.18
CA LYS A 132 -2.43 -5.24 -7.21
C LYS A 132 -1.79 -4.74 -5.93
N LEU A 133 -0.97 -5.60 -5.33
CA LEU A 133 -0.28 -5.25 -4.10
C LEU A 133 1.06 -4.61 -4.42
N HIS A 134 1.33 -3.47 -3.79
CA HIS A 134 2.55 -2.69 -4.00
C HIS A 134 3.58 -3.05 -2.93
N LEU A 135 4.70 -3.62 -3.34
CA LEU A 135 5.79 -3.96 -2.42
C LEU A 135 6.73 -2.76 -2.24
N LEU A 136 6.80 -2.26 -1.01
CA LEU A 136 7.72 -1.23 -0.57
C LEU A 136 8.90 -1.88 0.15
N ILE A 137 10.13 -1.55 -0.28
CA ILE A 137 11.35 -2.05 0.36
C ILE A 137 12.14 -0.90 0.98
N PHE A 138 12.45 -1.06 2.26
CA PHE A 138 13.17 -0.08 3.08
C PHE A 138 14.53 -0.61 3.52
N GLY A 139 15.44 0.29 3.89
CA GLY A 139 16.81 -0.07 4.26
C GLY A 139 17.66 -0.51 3.06
N PHE A 140 17.33 0.00 1.87
CA PHE A 140 18.02 -0.31 0.61
C PHE A 140 18.97 0.84 0.22
N ALA A 141 20.24 0.74 0.61
CA ALA A 141 21.22 1.79 0.41
C ALA A 141 21.69 1.90 -1.05
N LYS A 142 22.25 3.05 -1.44
CA LYS A 142 22.76 3.29 -2.81
C LYS A 142 23.79 2.26 -3.26
N ALA A 143 24.72 1.87 -2.37
CA ALA A 143 25.73 0.85 -2.66
C ALA A 143 25.13 -0.54 -2.94
N GLN A 144 23.98 -0.84 -2.34
CA GLN A 144 23.23 -2.09 -2.54
C GLN A 144 22.45 -2.05 -3.86
N ARG A 145 21.79 -0.92 -4.18
CA ARG A 145 21.14 -0.69 -5.48
C ARG A 145 22.07 -0.94 -6.67
N ASP A 146 23.33 -0.54 -6.56
CA ASP A 146 24.27 -0.64 -7.65
C ASP A 146 24.97 -1.99 -7.79
N ASN A 147 24.77 -2.90 -6.82
CA ASN A 147 25.31 -4.26 -6.84
C ASN A 147 24.67 -5.09 -7.99
N PRO A 148 25.47 -5.66 -8.92
CA PRO A 148 24.96 -6.45 -10.04
C PRO A 148 24.08 -7.64 -9.64
N ARG A 149 24.38 -8.31 -8.52
CA ARG A 149 23.60 -9.44 -8.00
C ARG A 149 22.20 -9.00 -7.55
N GLU A 150 22.12 -7.82 -6.97
CA GLU A 150 20.88 -7.24 -6.47
C GLU A 150 20.03 -6.70 -7.63
N LYS A 151 20.66 -6.09 -8.65
CA LYS A 151 20.01 -5.68 -9.90
C LYS A 151 19.30 -6.85 -10.61
N SER A 152 19.94 -8.03 -10.67
CA SER A 152 19.33 -9.24 -11.25
C SER A 152 18.09 -9.70 -10.47
N THR A 153 18.18 -9.68 -9.14
CA THR A 153 17.08 -10.05 -8.23
C THR A 153 15.90 -9.08 -8.39
N LEU A 154 16.16 -7.77 -8.41
CA LEU A 154 15.16 -6.72 -8.62
C LEU A 154 14.48 -6.84 -9.99
N LYS A 155 15.23 -7.20 -11.04
CA LYS A 155 14.67 -7.44 -12.37
C LYS A 155 13.69 -8.62 -12.36
N SER A 156 14.05 -9.71 -11.70
CA SER A 156 13.17 -10.88 -11.52
C SER A 156 11.88 -10.52 -10.76
N TRP A 157 11.96 -9.67 -9.73
CA TRP A 157 10.78 -9.18 -9.01
C TRP A 157 9.88 -8.32 -9.89
N LYS A 158 10.45 -7.35 -10.61
CA LYS A 158 9.69 -6.49 -11.53
C LYS A 158 8.98 -7.29 -12.62
N SER A 159 9.61 -8.34 -13.13
CA SER A 159 9.00 -9.23 -14.12
C SER A 159 7.90 -10.12 -13.52
N SER A 160 7.93 -10.37 -12.21
CA SER A 160 6.98 -11.25 -11.50
C SER A 160 5.80 -10.50 -10.86
N LEU A 161 5.92 -9.18 -10.66
CA LEU A 161 4.94 -8.33 -9.98
C LEU A 161 4.32 -7.34 -10.97
N ALA A 162 3.01 -7.49 -11.22
CA ALA A 162 2.26 -6.61 -12.12
C ALA A 162 1.94 -5.24 -11.51
N GLY A 163 2.00 -5.10 -10.17
CA GLY A 163 1.61 -3.89 -9.43
C GLY A 163 2.62 -2.75 -9.41
N GLY A 164 3.84 -2.96 -9.91
CA GLY A 164 4.92 -1.99 -9.79
C GLY A 164 5.77 -2.20 -8.53
N PHE A 165 7.01 -1.69 -8.58
CA PHE A 165 8.04 -1.88 -7.56
C PHE A 165 8.78 -0.56 -7.36
N ALA A 166 8.81 -0.04 -6.13
CA ALA A 166 9.49 1.23 -5.80
C ALA A 166 10.53 1.02 -4.67
N PRO A 167 11.83 1.06 -4.97
CA PRO A 167 12.87 1.08 -3.95
C PRO A 167 13.02 2.51 -3.39
N SER A 168 12.73 2.73 -2.11
CA SER A 168 13.00 4.03 -1.47
C SER A 168 14.49 4.16 -1.13
N ALA A 169 15.11 5.28 -1.54
CA ALA A 169 16.50 5.62 -1.22
C ALA A 169 16.63 6.55 0.00
N THR A 170 15.52 6.87 0.64
CA THR A 170 15.46 7.79 1.79
C THR A 170 14.91 7.07 3.01
N ASP A 171 15.36 7.47 4.20
CA ASP A 171 14.84 7.02 5.51
C ASP A 171 13.37 7.41 5.76
N ALA A 172 12.70 8.01 4.77
CA ALA A 172 11.28 8.28 4.78
C ALA A 172 10.58 7.56 3.59
N PRO A 173 9.48 6.83 3.83
CA PRO A 173 8.57 6.42 2.77
C PRO A 173 7.90 7.67 2.20
N VAL A 174 8.17 7.99 0.94
CA VAL A 174 7.37 8.98 0.19
C VAL A 174 6.32 8.21 -0.59
N CYS A 175 5.06 8.23 -0.14
CA CYS A 175 3.96 7.92 -1.05
C CYS A 175 3.83 9.12 -1.99
N GLY A 176 4.14 8.89 -3.28
CA GLY A 176 4.29 9.94 -4.28
C GLY A 176 3.03 10.79 -4.52
N ASN A 177 3.29 12.02 -4.96
CA ASN A 177 2.32 13.06 -5.28
C ASN A 177 1.28 12.58 -6.34
N PRO A 178 -0.03 12.83 -6.19
CA PRO A 178 -1.10 12.24 -7.01
C PRO A 178 -1.20 12.77 -8.46
N GLY A 179 -0.19 13.50 -8.95
CA GLY A 179 -0.23 14.20 -10.25
C GLY A 179 0.45 13.49 -11.41
N ASN A 180 1.30 12.48 -11.18
CA ASN A 180 2.15 11.93 -12.22
C ASN A 180 2.19 10.40 -12.17
N ARG A 181 1.72 9.75 -13.25
CA ARG A 181 1.85 8.29 -13.45
C ARG A 181 3.32 7.82 -13.48
N SER A 182 4.28 8.74 -13.61
CA SER A 182 5.72 8.49 -13.65
C SER A 182 6.44 8.63 -12.30
N ASP A 183 5.80 9.11 -11.24
CA ASP A 183 6.53 9.44 -10.00
C ASP A 183 6.63 8.28 -9.00
N PHE A 184 6.18 7.08 -9.40
CA PHE A 184 6.62 5.82 -8.78
C PHE A 184 8.07 5.45 -9.19
N PHE A 185 8.67 6.21 -10.10
CA PHE A 185 10.08 6.10 -10.46
C PHE A 185 10.90 7.09 -9.63
N ALA A 186 11.72 6.56 -8.72
CA ALA A 186 12.92 7.28 -8.29
C ALA A 186 13.92 7.29 -9.45
N GLU A 187 13.66 8.13 -10.45
CA GLU A 187 14.65 8.52 -11.45
C GLU A 187 15.21 9.87 -11.01
N SER A 188 16.44 9.85 -10.50
CA SER A 188 17.21 11.04 -10.20
C SER A 188 17.43 11.83 -11.49
N ARG A 189 16.64 12.88 -11.73
CA ARG A 189 17.02 13.92 -12.68
C ARG A 189 18.06 14.81 -12.02
N ASN A 190 19.20 14.93 -12.70
CA ASN A 190 20.37 15.70 -12.32
C ASN A 190 20.03 17.10 -11.79
N LEU A 191 20.64 17.44 -10.65
CA LEU A 191 21.28 18.73 -10.42
C LEU A 191 22.77 18.45 -10.20
#